data_AF-A0A7C8YIY5-F1
#
_entry.id   AF-A0A7C8YIY5-F1
#
_cell.length_a   1.000
_cell.length_b   1.000
_cell.length_c   1.000
_cell.angle_alpha   90.00
_cell.angle_beta   90.00
_cell.angle_gamma   90.00
#
_symmetry.space_group_name_H-M   'P 1'
#
loop_
_entity.id
_entity.type
_entity.pdbx_description
1 polymer ?
#
loop_
_entity_poly.entity_id
_entity_poly.type
_entity_poly.pdbx_seq_one_letter_code
_entity_poly.pdbx_strand_id
1 'polypeptide(L)'
;MIPYPSSGSHILAFDLHNELMNSFRLPVDRKMDAFAGLAVLGESLAWLDIDHRLGHCKVHVMEQYGVAESWVKRFRIDLVCDHFLYLKRDGELFITVQERQV
;
A
#
# COMPACT_ATOMS: atom_id res chain seq x y z
N MET A 1 10.69 24.54 4.86
CA MET A 1 10.77 23.64 6.05
C MET A 1 9.35 23.15 6.30
N ILE A 2 9.03 21.90 5.98
CA ILE A 2 7.69 21.36 6.18
C ILE A 2 7.57 21.03 7.68
N PRO A 3 6.59 21.59 8.43
CA PRO A 3 6.38 21.22 9.82
C PRO A 3 5.96 19.75 9.86
N TYR A 4 6.66 18.94 10.65
CA TYR A 4 6.29 17.54 10.85
C TYR A 4 4.87 17.47 11.43
N PRO A 5 3.90 16.87 10.72
CA PRO A 5 2.56 16.67 11.27
C PRO A 5 2.62 15.68 12.43
N SER A 6 1.64 15.81 13.33
CA SER A 6 1.36 14.94 14.47
C SER A 6 1.47 13.44 14.15
N SER A 7 1.86 12.65 15.15
CA SER A 7 2.09 11.20 15.13
C SER A 7 1.28 10.44 14.07
N GLY A 8 1.99 9.87 13.07
CA GLY A 8 1.39 9.07 12.00
C GLY A 8 2.40 8.82 10.88
N SER A 9 2.28 7.67 10.19
CA SER A 9 3.12 7.39 9.03
C SER A 9 2.60 8.12 7.78
N HIS A 10 3.51 8.72 7.01
CA HIS A 10 3.19 9.53 5.84
C HIS A 10 3.90 9.00 4.60
N ILE A 11 3.31 9.25 3.43
CA ILE A 11 3.96 9.13 2.13
C ILE A 11 4.52 10.51 1.77
N LEU A 12 5.78 10.54 1.37
CA LEU A 12 6.40 11.72 0.75
C LEU A 12 6.43 11.49 -0.75
N ALA A 13 5.93 12.45 -1.51
CA ALA A 13 5.91 12.42 -2.96
C ALA A 13 6.58 13.68 -3.50
N PHE A 14 7.59 13.52 -4.35
CA PHE A 14 8.22 14.64 -5.05
C PHE A 14 7.67 14.72 -6.47
N ASP A 15 6.99 15.82 -6.78
CA ASP A 15 6.51 16.12 -8.12
C ASP A 15 7.69 16.65 -8.95
N LEU A 16 8.15 15.85 -9.91
CA LEU A 16 9.26 16.22 -10.80
C LEU A 16 8.89 17.30 -11.83
N HIS A 17 7.60 17.49 -12.13
CA HIS A 17 7.17 18.50 -13.10
C HIS A 17 7.14 19.89 -12.47
N ASN A 18 6.62 19.97 -11.24
CA ASN A 18 6.49 21.23 -10.51
C ASN A 18 7.61 21.48 -9.49
N GLU A 19 8.49 20.51 -9.28
CA GLU A 19 9.58 20.51 -8.28
C GLU A 19 9.08 20.74 -6.84
N LEU A 20 7.92 20.19 -6.50
CA LEU A 20 7.28 20.36 -5.20
C LEU A 20 7.25 19.06 -4.39
N MET A 21 7.51 19.19 -3.09
CA MET A 21 7.33 18.10 -2.14
C MET A 21 5.91 18.11 -1.56
N ASN A 22 5.23 17.00 -1.73
CA ASN A 22 3.92 16.72 -1.17
C ASN A 22 4.05 15.67 -0.06
N SER A 23 3.14 15.74 0.90
CA SER A 23 2.99 14.69 1.91
C SER A 23 1.52 14.40 2.15
N PHE A 24 1.20 13.13 2.35
CA PHE A 24 -0.15 12.69 2.70
C PHE A 24 -0.08 11.51 3.67
N ARG A 25 -1.09 11.41 4.53
CA ARG A 25 -1.15 10.38 5.56
C ARG A 25 -1.42 9.01 4.93
N LEU A 26 -0.82 7.96 5.49
CA LEU A 26 -1.18 6.59 5.15
C LEU A 26 -2.62 6.27 5.59
N PRO A 27 -3.30 5.34 4.89
CA PRO A 27 -4.65 4.90 5.25
C PRO A 27 -4.71 4.17 6.60
N VAL A 28 -3.59 3.64 7.04
CA VAL A 28 -3.44 2.88 8.29
C VAL A 28 -2.09 3.22 8.92
N ASP A 29 -2.05 3.26 10.25
CA ASP A 29 -0.79 3.41 10.97
C ASP A 29 0.05 2.14 10.80
N ARG A 30 1.30 2.32 10.35
CA ARG A 30 2.21 1.21 10.09
C ARG A 30 2.58 0.52 11.40
N LYS A 31 2.26 -0.77 11.51
CA LYS A 31 2.81 -1.64 12.56
C LYS A 31 4.23 -2.05 12.16
N MET A 32 5.18 -2.02 13.09
CA MET A 32 6.60 -2.33 12.82
C MET A 32 6.83 -3.70 12.15
N ASP A 33 5.97 -4.68 12.43
CA ASP A 33 6.13 -6.06 11.99
C ASP A 33 5.39 -6.40 10.68
N ALA A 34 4.69 -5.44 10.07
CA ALA A 34 3.94 -5.65 8.84
C ALA A 34 4.77 -5.28 7.61
N PHE A 35 4.78 -6.15 6.60
CA PHE A 35 5.29 -5.80 5.28
C PHE A 35 4.26 -4.92 4.58
N ALA A 36 4.71 -3.83 3.97
CA ALA A 36 3.82 -2.95 3.26
C ALA A 36 4.49 -2.39 2.01
N GLY A 37 3.70 -2.14 0.98
CA GLY A 37 4.18 -1.70 -0.32
C GLY A 37 3.28 -0.63 -0.93
N LEU A 38 3.89 0.24 -1.72
CA LEU A 38 3.19 1.13 -2.64
C LEU A 38 3.08 0.47 -4.01
N ALA A 39 1.92 0.62 -4.64
CA ALA A 39 1.67 0.19 -5.99
C ALA A 39 0.80 1.23 -6.72
N VAL A 40 0.63 1.07 -8.02
CA VAL A 40 -0.38 1.77 -8.80
C VAL A 40 -1.39 0.73 -9.24
N LEU A 41 -2.68 0.99 -9.05
CA LEU A 41 -3.78 0.15 -9.52
C LEU A 41 -4.70 0.99 -10.42
N GLY A 42 -4.80 0.60 -11.68
CA GLY A 42 -5.36 1.43 -12.74
C GLY A 42 -4.57 2.74 -12.85
N GLU A 43 -5.17 3.84 -12.43
CA GLU A 43 -4.56 5.17 -12.41
C GLU A 43 -4.41 5.71 -10.99
N SER A 44 -4.77 4.92 -9.98
CA SER A 44 -4.80 5.33 -8.58
C SER A 44 -3.61 4.79 -7.82
N LEU A 45 -3.12 5.57 -6.86
CA LEU A 45 -2.12 5.11 -5.90
C LEU A 45 -2.77 4.07 -4.98
N ALA A 46 -2.07 2.95 -4.77
CA ALA A 46 -2.51 1.86 -3.91
C ALA A 46 -1.49 1.61 -2.79
N TRP A 47 -2.01 1.32 -1.60
CA TRP A 47 -1.26 0.88 -0.44
C TRP A 47 -1.62 -0.56 -0.11
N LEU A 48 -0.58 -1.39 0.00
CA LEU A 48 -0.66 -2.80 0.31
C LEU A 48 -0.26 -2.99 1.78
N ASP A 49 -1.21 -3.36 2.62
CA ASP A 49 -1.00 -3.71 4.03
C ASP A 49 -0.99 -5.24 4.16
N ILE A 50 0.19 -5.84 4.28
CA ILE A 50 0.38 -7.29 4.28
C ILE A 50 0.66 -7.78 5.69
N ASP A 51 -0.30 -8.54 6.22
CA ASP A 51 -0.18 -9.22 7.50
C ASP A 51 0.19 -10.69 7.26
N HIS A 52 1.49 -10.98 7.32
CA HIS A 52 1.99 -12.36 7.18
C HIS A 52 1.53 -13.28 8.31
N ARG A 53 1.25 -12.75 9.51
CA ARG A 53 0.80 -13.57 10.65
C ARG A 53 -0.62 -14.05 10.44
N LEU A 54 -1.47 -13.17 9.92
CA LEU A 54 -2.87 -13.45 9.64
C LEU A 54 -3.13 -13.90 8.19
N GLY A 55 -2.07 -14.09 7.40
CA GLY A 55 -2.14 -14.56 6.01
C GLY A 55 -3.09 -13.75 5.16
N HIS A 56 -3.04 -12.41 5.22
CA HIS A 56 -3.88 -11.59 4.33
C HIS A 56 -3.23 -10.26 3.95
N CYS A 57 -3.61 -9.75 2.78
CA CYS A 57 -3.28 -8.44 2.28
C CYS A 57 -4.56 -7.59 2.20
N LYS A 58 -4.51 -6.37 2.72
CA LYS A 58 -5.52 -5.34 2.45
C LYS A 58 -4.98 -4.37 1.43
N VAL A 59 -5.77 -4.09 0.41
CA VAL A 59 -5.44 -3.10 -0.61
C VAL A 59 -6.30 -1.88 -0.37
N HIS A 60 -5.65 -0.75 -0.11
CA HIS A 60 -6.26 0.56 0.00
C HIS A 60 -5.93 1.36 -1.26
N VAL A 61 -6.90 2.05 -1.83
CA VAL A 61 -6.73 2.85 -3.05
C VAL A 61 -7.09 4.29 -2.74
N MET A 62 -6.25 5.23 -3.16
CA MET A 62 -6.49 6.66 -3.05
C MET A 62 -7.32 7.09 -4.25
N GLU A 63 -8.62 7.31 -4.04
CA GLU A 63 -9.54 7.69 -5.12
C GLU A 63 -9.20 9.06 -5.70
N GLN A 64 -8.71 9.98 -4.87
CA GLN A 64 -8.24 11.28 -5.29
C GLN A 64 -6.79 11.49 -4.85
N TYR A 65 -5.87 11.55 -5.83
CA TYR A 65 -4.45 11.69 -5.56
C TYR A 65 -4.14 12.90 -4.65
N GLY A 66 -3.34 12.66 -3.61
CA GLY A 66 -2.94 13.66 -2.61
C GLY A 66 -3.95 13.92 -1.49
N VAL A 67 -5.18 13.38 -1.55
CA VAL A 67 -6.21 13.59 -0.53
C VAL A 67 -6.26 12.40 0.42
N ALA A 68 -5.78 12.56 1.66
CA ALA A 68 -5.66 11.48 2.63
C ALA A 68 -7.02 10.85 3.00
N GLU A 69 -8.10 11.63 3.02
CA GLU A 69 -9.44 11.17 3.33
C GLU A 69 -10.05 10.33 2.19
N SER A 70 -9.45 10.34 1.00
CA SER A 70 -9.91 9.58 -0.17
C SER A 70 -9.40 8.13 -0.21
N TRP A 71 -8.66 7.70 0.82
CA TRP A 71 -8.26 6.30 0.92
C TRP A 71 -9.47 5.40 1.19
N VAL A 72 -9.72 4.47 0.28
CA VAL A 72 -10.78 3.46 0.42
C VAL A 72 -10.16 2.07 0.45
N LYS A 73 -10.53 1.25 1.45
CA LYS A 73 -10.21 -0.18 1.44
C LYS A 73 -11.01 -0.85 0.33
N ARG A 74 -10.32 -1.29 -0.72
CA ARG A 74 -10.97 -1.91 -1.90
C ARG A 74 -11.01 -3.42 -1.81
N PHE A 75 -9.90 -4.04 -1.41
CA PHE A 75 -9.77 -5.49 -1.44
C PHE A 75 -9.22 -6.02 -0.12
N ARG A 76 -9.66 -7.23 0.23
CA ARG A 76 -9.01 -8.11 1.18
C ARG A 76 -8.69 -9.39 0.44
N ILE A 77 -7.41 -9.73 0.36
CA ILE A 77 -6.92 -10.93 -0.29
C ILE A 77 -6.39 -11.82 0.82
N ASP A 78 -6.98 -13.00 0.99
CA ASP A 78 -6.41 -13.99 1.90
C ASP A 78 -5.21 -14.64 1.19
N LEU A 79 -4.03 -14.42 1.76
CA LEU A 79 -2.77 -14.96 1.28
C LEU A 79 -2.62 -16.36 1.89
N VAL A 80 -2.92 -17.38 1.10
CA VAL A 80 -2.70 -18.80 1.47
C VAL A 80 -1.20 -19.18 1.39
N CYS A 81 -0.32 -18.19 1.31
CA CYS A 81 1.01 -18.33 0.75
C CYS A 81 2.03 -17.40 1.43
N ASP A 82 3.30 -17.82 1.45
CA ASP A 82 4.34 -17.22 2.29
C ASP A 82 4.79 -15.83 1.83
N HIS A 83 4.78 -15.52 0.52
CA HIS A 83 5.34 -14.27 0.01
C HIS A 83 4.51 -13.59 -1.08
N PHE A 84 4.16 -12.32 -0.83
CA PHE A 84 3.69 -11.36 -1.82
C PHE A 84 4.87 -10.92 -2.69
N LEU A 85 4.72 -10.96 -4.02
CA LEU A 85 5.75 -10.48 -4.93
C LEU A 85 5.43 -9.10 -5.46
N TYR A 86 4.29 -8.95 -6.15
CA TYR A 86 4.01 -7.76 -6.93
C TYR A 86 2.52 -7.60 -7.25
N LEU A 87 2.01 -6.37 -7.20
CA LEU A 87 0.71 -6.00 -7.76
C LEU A 87 0.97 -5.20 -9.05
N LYS A 88 0.49 -5.73 -10.16
CA LYS A 88 0.56 -5.08 -11.47
C LYS A 88 -0.50 -3.99 -11.59
N ARG A 89 -0.20 -3.02 -12.44
CA ARG A 89 -1.07 -1.85 -12.68
C ARG A 89 -2.49 -2.22 -13.08
N ASP A 90 -2.70 -3.27 -13.84
CA ASP A 90 -4.03 -3.72 -14.28
C ASP A 90 -4.79 -4.55 -13.23
N GLY A 91 -4.18 -4.82 -12.07
CA GLY A 91 -4.80 -5.54 -10.96
C GLY A 91 -4.39 -7.00 -10.84
N GLU A 92 -3.51 -7.51 -11.70
CA GLU A 92 -2.94 -8.84 -11.53
C GLU A 92 -1.99 -8.89 -10.32
N LEU A 93 -2.24 -9.85 -9.43
CA LEU A 93 -1.45 -10.06 -8.23
C LEU A 93 -0.55 -11.30 -8.39
N PHE A 94 0.75 -11.13 -8.17
CA PHE A 94 1.75 -12.19 -8.19
C PHE A 94 2.15 -12.59 -6.75
N ILE A 95 2.04 -13.87 -6.45
CA ILE A 95 2.35 -14.49 -5.15
C ILE A 95 3.14 -15.79 -5.38
N THR A 96 4.03 -16.16 -4.47
CA THR A 96 4.68 -17.49 -4.50
C THR A 96 3.90 -18.46 -3.62
N VAL A 97 3.56 -19.63 -4.15
CA VAL A 97 2.94 -20.71 -3.37
C VAL A 97 3.98 -21.80 -3.15
N GLN A 98 4.17 -22.25 -1.90
CA GLN A 98 4.91 -23.48 -1.65
C GLN A 98 3.97 -24.66 -1.86
N GLU A 99 4.33 -25.58 -2.76
CA GLU A 99 3.66 -26.87 -2.85
C GLU A 99 3.96 -27.66 -1.57
N ARG A 100 2.91 -28.07 -0.85
CA ARG A 100 3.07 -29.07 0.21
C ARG A 100 3.45 -30.38 -0.45
N GLN A 101 4.68 -30.86 -0.22
CA GLN A 101 5.00 -32.25 -0.50
C GLN A 101 4.09 -33.13 0.37
N VAL A 102 3.28 -33.97 -0.29
CA VAL A 102 2.40 -34.97 0.33
C VAL A 102 3.23 -36.13 0.85
#